data_AF-A0A7G3FPV3-F1
#
_entry.id   AF-A0A7G3FPV3-F1
#
_cell.length_a   1.000
_cell.length_b   1.000
_cell.length_c   1.000
_cell.angle_alpha   90.00
_cell.angle_beta   90.00
_cell.angle_gamma   90.00
#
_symmetry.space_group_name_H-M   'P 1'
#
loop_
_entity.id
_entity.type
_entity.pdbx_description
1 polymer ?
#
loop_
_entity_poly.entity_id
_entity_poly.type
_entity_poly.pdbx_seq_one_letter_code
_entity_poly.pdbx_strand_id
1 'polypeptide(L)'
;MIQLFHEKKETVRSLLNKLVEIGNNVTWRINNSYSNGIDQTILEIQIFENKMQTGRIAFQLEDGHVINYRYKEMEKRIPVQIVDMLLDVIGYELQAA
;
A
#
# COMPACT_ATOMS: atom_id res chain seq x y z
N MET A 1 -16.00 6.48 -16.26
CA MET A 1 -14.89 5.50 -16.08
C MET A 1 -13.64 6.13 -15.45
N ILE A 2 -13.27 7.38 -15.77
CA ILE A 2 -12.07 8.06 -15.21
C ILE A 2 -12.21 8.43 -13.71
N GLN A 3 -13.43 8.73 -13.24
CA GLN A 3 -13.66 9.23 -11.88
C GLN A 3 -13.42 8.18 -10.78
N LEU A 4 -13.86 6.93 -10.99
CA LEU A 4 -13.63 5.79 -10.07
C LEU A 4 -12.13 5.55 -9.79
N PHE A 5 -11.30 5.81 -10.78
CA PHE A 5 -9.86 5.63 -10.68
C PHE A 5 -9.18 6.71 -9.84
N HIS A 6 -9.65 7.95 -9.99
CA HIS A 6 -9.16 9.09 -9.22
C HIS A 6 -9.53 8.95 -7.74
N GLU A 7 -10.76 8.53 -7.45
CA GLU A 7 -11.24 8.29 -6.09
C GLU A 7 -10.43 7.19 -5.38
N LYS A 8 -10.12 6.08 -6.07
CA LYS A 8 -9.26 5.02 -5.51
C LYS A 8 -7.86 5.52 -5.15
N LYS A 9 -7.25 6.38 -5.97
CA LYS A 9 -5.92 6.96 -5.69
C LYS A 9 -5.93 7.86 -4.46
N GLU A 10 -6.94 8.71 -4.32
CA GLU A 10 -7.07 9.56 -3.13
C GLU A 10 -7.32 8.74 -1.87
N THR A 11 -8.12 7.67 -1.95
CA THR A 11 -8.32 6.75 -0.83
C THR A 11 -7.01 6.08 -0.41
N VAL A 12 -6.24 5.54 -1.36
CA VAL A 12 -4.93 4.93 -1.07
C VAL A 12 -3.98 5.94 -0.42
N ARG A 13 -3.92 7.18 -0.94
CA ARG A 13 -3.09 8.24 -0.36
C ARG A 13 -3.55 8.61 1.05
N SER A 14 -4.85 8.72 1.28
CA SER A 14 -5.43 9.04 2.59
C SER A 14 -5.08 7.97 3.63
N LEU A 15 -5.19 6.68 3.27
CA LEU A 15 -4.80 5.57 4.14
C LEU A 15 -3.30 5.58 4.44
N LEU A 16 -2.45 5.86 3.46
CA LEU A 16 -1.01 5.98 3.68
C LEU A 16 -0.66 7.17 4.58
N ASN A 17 -1.35 8.30 4.46
CA ASN A 17 -1.20 9.41 5.39
C ASN A 17 -1.67 9.03 6.79
N LYS A 18 -2.76 8.27 6.91
CA LYS A 18 -3.22 7.76 8.21
C LYS A 18 -2.19 6.86 8.87
N LEU A 19 -1.53 6.01 8.10
CA LEU A 19 -0.42 5.17 8.56
C LEU A 19 0.75 6.01 9.11
N VAL A 20 1.05 7.15 8.49
CA VAL A 20 2.07 8.10 9.00
C VAL A 20 1.65 8.74 10.31
N GLU A 21 0.36 9.06 10.50
CA GLU A 21 -0.14 9.66 11.74
C GLU A 21 -0.06 8.71 12.94
N ILE A 22 -0.32 7.41 12.72
CA ILE A 22 -0.36 6.41 13.80
C ILE A 22 1.00 5.74 14.03
N GLY A 23 1.80 5.59 12.99
CA GLY A 23 3.06 4.86 13.03
C GLY A 23 4.20 5.71 13.59
N ASN A 24 5.15 5.08 14.27
CA ASN A 24 6.27 5.80 14.86
C ASN A 24 7.33 6.16 13.81
N ASN A 25 7.35 7.43 13.37
CA ASN A 25 8.29 7.93 12.36
C ASN A 25 8.22 7.12 11.05
N VAL A 26 6.98 6.81 10.64
CA VAL A 26 6.68 6.12 9.40
C VAL A 26 6.71 7.10 8.22
N THR A 27 7.28 6.68 7.11
CA THR A 27 7.24 7.38 5.82
C THR A 27 6.98 6.38 4.71
N TRP A 28 6.49 6.85 3.57
CA TRP A 28 6.23 5.98 2.42
C TRP A 28 6.64 6.66 1.11
N ARG A 29 6.93 5.85 0.10
CA ARG A 29 7.07 6.30 -1.30
C ARG A 29 6.43 5.31 -2.25
N ILE A 30 6.02 5.80 -3.42
CA ILE A 30 5.48 4.97 -4.49
C ILE A 30 6.49 4.96 -5.63
N ASN A 31 6.88 3.77 -6.06
CA ASN A 31 7.65 3.54 -7.28
C ASN A 31 6.73 2.94 -8.35
N ASN A 32 6.95 3.31 -9.60
CA ASN A 32 6.38 2.60 -10.73
C ASN A 32 7.38 1.51 -11.13
N SER A 33 6.99 0.25 -10.96
CA SER A 33 7.91 -0.86 -11.13
C SER A 33 7.90 -1.40 -12.56
N TYR A 34 6.75 -1.42 -13.25
CA TYR A 34 6.63 -1.95 -14.61
C TYR A 34 5.43 -1.34 -15.36
N SER A 35 5.66 -0.96 -16.62
CA SER A 35 4.63 -0.71 -17.64
C SER A 35 4.86 -1.69 -18.79
N ASN A 36 4.39 -2.94 -18.65
CA ASN A 36 4.63 -3.95 -19.69
C ASN A 36 3.58 -3.85 -20.79
N GLY A 37 3.56 -2.76 -21.59
CA GLY A 37 2.96 -2.63 -22.93
C GLY A 37 1.54 -3.16 -23.22
N ILE A 38 0.84 -3.72 -22.23
CA ILE A 38 -0.38 -4.54 -22.26
C ILE A 38 -1.19 -4.16 -21.01
N ASP A 39 -1.43 -2.86 -20.82
CA ASP A 39 -2.45 -2.29 -19.93
C ASP A 39 -2.40 -2.63 -18.43
N GLN A 40 -1.29 -3.13 -17.89
CA GLN A 40 -1.14 -3.35 -16.44
C GLN A 40 0.04 -2.56 -15.88
N THR A 41 -0.29 -1.50 -15.12
CA THR A 41 0.69 -0.67 -14.42
C THR A 41 0.87 -1.21 -13.01
N ILE A 42 2.07 -1.69 -12.70
CA ILE A 42 2.39 -2.15 -11.34
C ILE A 42 2.99 -1.00 -10.55
N LEU A 43 2.31 -0.62 -9.48
CA LEU A 43 2.84 0.29 -8.48
C LEU A 43 3.39 -0.50 -7.29
N GLU A 44 4.49 0.00 -6.73
CA GLU A 44 5.06 -0.51 -5.50
C GLU A 44 5.08 0.60 -4.45
N ILE A 45 4.31 0.41 -3.37
CA ILE A 45 4.42 1.21 -2.16
C ILE A 45 5.56 0.62 -1.32
N GLN A 46 6.51 1.46 -0.94
CA GLN A 46 7.56 1.12 0.02
C GLN A 46 7.32 1.92 1.29
N ILE A 47 7.29 1.22 2.43
CA ILE A 47 7.02 1.79 3.74
C ILE A 47 8.29 1.68 4.58
N PHE A 48 8.64 2.78 5.24
CA PHE A 48 9.83 2.91 6.05
C PHE A 48 9.45 3.35 7.45
N GLU A 49 10.12 2.79 8.44
CA GLU A 49 10.03 3.18 9.84
C GLU A 49 11.45 3.48 10.31
N ASN A 50 11.69 4.67 10.86
CA ASN A 50 13.04 5.07 11.28
C ASN A 50 14.10 4.92 10.18
N LYS A 51 13.72 5.22 8.92
CA LYS A 51 14.55 5.08 7.70
C LYS A 51 14.87 3.63 7.29
N MET A 52 14.40 2.63 8.02
CA MET A 52 14.51 1.22 7.63
C MET A 52 13.25 0.79 6.88
N GLN A 53 13.40 0.07 5.78
CA GLN A 53 12.25 -0.43 5.03
C GLN A 53 11.60 -1.58 5.80
N THR A 54 10.37 -1.36 6.27
CA THR A 54 9.59 -2.33 7.05
C THR A 54 8.41 -2.89 6.26
N GLY A 55 8.05 -2.24 5.15
CA GLY A 55 6.93 -2.65 4.31
C GLY A 55 7.19 -2.51 2.81
N ARG A 56 6.52 -3.35 2.04
CA ARG A 56 6.45 -3.28 0.59
C ARG A 56 5.14 -3.90 0.11
N ILE A 57 4.40 -3.17 -0.72
CA ILE A 57 3.14 -3.65 -1.30
C ILE A 57 3.16 -3.35 -2.80
N ALA A 58 3.11 -4.40 -3.62
CA ALA A 58 3.00 -4.29 -5.08
C ALA A 58 1.55 -4.56 -5.50
N PHE A 59 0.97 -3.67 -6.30
CA PHE A 59 -0.42 -3.78 -6.75
C PHE A 59 -0.61 -3.25 -8.17
N GLN A 60 -1.65 -3.73 -8.84
CA GLN A 60 -2.10 -3.23 -10.14
C GLN A 60 -2.84 -1.91 -9.94
N LEU A 61 -2.42 -0.88 -10.67
CA LEU A 61 -3.02 0.44 -10.57
C LEU A 61 -4.48 0.40 -11.06
N GLU A 62 -4.75 -0.38 -12.11
CA GLU A 62 -6.00 -0.46 -12.87
C GLU A 62 -7.20 -0.85 -12.00
N ASP A 63 -7.04 -1.89 -11.18
CA ASP A 63 -8.12 -2.42 -10.36
C ASP A 63 -7.83 -2.38 -8.85
N GLY A 64 -6.57 -2.20 -8.45
CA GLY A 64 -6.14 -2.20 -7.06
C GLY A 64 -5.69 -3.58 -6.56
N HIS A 65 -5.58 -4.57 -7.45
CA HIS A 65 -5.25 -5.94 -7.05
C HIS A 65 -3.83 -6.07 -6.49
N VAL A 66 -3.70 -6.64 -5.29
CA VAL A 66 -2.39 -6.84 -4.66
C VAL A 66 -1.71 -8.08 -5.23
N ILE A 67 -0.51 -7.87 -5.79
CA ILE A 67 0.31 -8.92 -6.39
C ILE A 67 1.23 -9.56 -5.34
N ASN A 68 1.82 -8.73 -4.49
CA ASN A 68 2.76 -9.18 -3.48
C ASN A 68 2.82 -8.18 -2.33
N TYR A 69 3.10 -8.67 -1.13
CA TYR A 69 3.30 -7.82 0.02
C TYR A 69 4.24 -8.41 1.07
N ARG A 70 4.80 -7.50 1.87
CA ARG A 70 5.49 -7.78 3.11
C ARG A 70 5.30 -6.58 4.02
N TYR A 71 4.92 -6.81 5.28
CA TYR A 71 4.87 -5.75 6.27
C TYR A 71 5.19 -6.32 7.65
N LYS A 72 6.34 -5.91 8.23
CA LYS A 72 6.83 -6.37 9.54
C LYS A 72 6.63 -7.89 9.72
N GLU A 73 5.98 -8.30 10.81
CA GLU A 73 5.67 -9.69 11.16
C GLU A 73 4.24 -10.12 10.79
N MET A 74 3.51 -9.31 10.00
CA MET A 74 2.15 -9.67 9.60
C MET A 74 2.13 -10.99 8.83
N GLU A 75 1.33 -11.94 9.33
CA GLU A 75 1.16 -13.26 8.71
C GLU A 75 0.47 -13.17 7.35
N LYS A 76 0.75 -14.17 6.49
CA LYS A 76 0.32 -14.21 5.08
C LYS A 76 -1.19 -14.39 4.93
N ARG A 77 -1.94 -13.29 4.83
CA ARG A 77 -3.18 -13.22 4.04
C ARG A 77 -2.89 -12.37 2.83
N ILE A 78 -3.05 -12.89 1.62
CA ILE A 78 -3.00 -12.06 0.42
C ILE A 78 -4.38 -11.40 0.31
N PRO A 79 -4.58 -10.14 0.71
CA PRO A 79 -5.83 -9.46 0.44
C PRO A 79 -5.94 -9.28 -1.07
N VAL A 80 -7.17 -9.29 -1.55
CA VAL A 80 -7.43 -9.17 -2.98
C VAL A 80 -7.22 -7.72 -3.44
N GLN A 81 -7.35 -6.73 -2.55
CA GLN A 81 -7.37 -5.30 -2.88
C GLN A 81 -6.43 -4.47 -1.99
N ILE A 82 -5.83 -3.42 -2.57
CA ILE A 82 -4.88 -2.52 -1.90
C ILE A 82 -5.49 -1.76 -0.71
N VAL A 83 -6.78 -1.43 -0.80
CA VAL A 83 -7.48 -0.74 0.29
C VAL A 83 -7.56 -1.63 1.53
N ASP A 84 -7.99 -2.89 1.36
CA ASP A 84 -8.06 -3.87 2.45
C ASP A 84 -6.67 -4.11 3.06
N MET A 85 -5.64 -4.23 2.21
CA MET A 85 -4.26 -4.35 2.69
C MET A 85 -3.83 -3.18 3.59
N LEU A 86 -4.10 -1.95 3.16
CA LEU A 86 -3.71 -0.77 3.93
C LEU A 86 -4.50 -0.66 5.23
N LEU A 87 -5.78 -1.06 5.25
CA LEU A 87 -6.58 -1.14 6.47
C LEU A 87 -6.03 -2.20 7.43
N ASP A 88 -5.60 -3.36 6.94
CA ASP A 88 -4.96 -4.40 7.76
C ASP A 88 -3.64 -3.91 8.35
N VAL A 89 -2.81 -3.21 7.55
CA VAL A 89 -1.54 -2.61 8.02
C VAL A 89 -1.79 -1.54 9.09
N ILE A 90 -2.79 -0.68 8.90
CA ILE A 90 -3.21 0.31 9.89
C ILE A 90 -3.70 -0.38 11.17
N GLY A 91 -4.52 -1.42 11.03
CA GLY A 91 -5.03 -2.21 12.15
C GLY A 91 -3.91 -2.87 12.95
N TYR A 92 -2.87 -3.37 12.27
CA TYR A 92 -1.68 -3.92 12.89
C TYR A 92 -0.92 -2.87 13.74
N GLU A 93 -0.66 -1.67 13.18
CA GLU A 93 0.01 -0.60 13.94
C GLU A 93 -0.83 -0.14 15.14
N LEU A 94 -2.16 -0.07 15.00
CA LEU A 94 -3.06 0.28 16.11
C LEU A 94 -3.06 -0.74 17.24
N GLN A 95 -2.79 -2.01 16.96
CA GLN A 95 -2.68 -3.06 17.99
C GLN A 95 -1.30 -3.07 18.67
N ALA A 96 -0.28 -2.54 17.99
CA ALA A 96 1.09 -2.46 18.49
C ALA A 96 1.39 -1.18 19.29
N ALA A 97 0.53 -0.15 19.18
CA ALA A 97 0.60 1.11 19.89
C ALA A 97 -0.04 1.04 21.30
#